data_AF-A0A3B0V2V5-F1
#
_entry.id   AF-A0A3B0V2V5-F1
#
_cell.length_a   1.000
_cell.length_b   1.000
_cell.length_c   1.000
_cell.angle_alpha   90.00
_cell.angle_beta   90.00
_cell.angle_gamma   90.00
#
_symmetry.space_group_name_H-M   'P 1'
#
loop_
_entity.id
_entity.type
_entity.pdbx_description
1 polymer ?
#
loop_
_entity_poly.entity_id
_entity_poly.type
_entity_poly.pdbx_seq_one_letter_code
_entity_poly.pdbx_strand_id
1 'polypeptide(L)'
;MSELAFNQNDFHLWQLLTAHFVHYDAMHLMTNILALAILLYLFPPSPIDLVQRLVLSLILIDIYLLVSDVEFYVGFSGLLYVIPGLAARHFLLKKEYWQLILVILLLVFYVFILSTGTNISGEIIWQPLKQAHLLGFAGGFIHFKHTTNS
;
A
#
# COMPACT_ATOMS: atom_id res chain seq x y z
N MET A 1 -21.66 -1.00 7.89
CA MET A 1 -20.28 -1.32 7.44
C MET A 1 -19.63 -2.19 8.53
N SER A 2 -18.62 -3.00 8.20
CA SER A 2 -18.08 -3.97 9.18
C SER A 2 -17.35 -3.29 10.34
N GLU A 3 -17.53 -3.77 11.56
CA GLU A 3 -16.76 -3.37 12.77
C GLU A 3 -15.24 -3.58 12.65
N LEU A 4 -14.82 -4.28 11.60
CA LEU A 4 -13.43 -4.57 11.24
C LEU A 4 -12.77 -3.46 10.40
N ALA A 5 -13.55 -2.55 9.83
CA ALA A 5 -13.02 -1.41 9.08
C ALA A 5 -12.50 -0.34 10.07
N PHE A 6 -11.51 0.43 9.65
CA PHE A 6 -11.08 1.58 10.45
C PHE A 6 -12.15 2.67 10.33
N ASN A 7 -12.68 3.09 11.47
CA ASN A 7 -13.65 4.17 11.58
C ASN A 7 -13.25 5.09 12.74
N GLN A 8 -12.88 6.33 12.44
CA GLN A 8 -12.40 7.27 13.46
C GLN A 8 -13.47 7.60 14.50
N ASN A 9 -14.75 7.57 14.12
CA ASN A 9 -15.88 7.87 15.00
C ASN A 9 -16.27 6.70 15.91
N ASP A 10 -15.80 5.48 15.61
CA ASP A 10 -16.10 4.25 16.35
C ASP A 10 -14.83 3.39 16.44
N PHE A 11 -13.75 4.02 16.93
CA PHE A 11 -12.41 3.47 16.84
C PHE A 11 -12.13 2.39 17.88
N HIS A 12 -11.56 1.27 17.42
CA HIS A 12 -11.02 0.22 18.26
C HIS A 12 -9.63 -0.24 17.79
N LEU A 13 -8.74 -0.60 18.73
CA LEU A 13 -7.34 -0.93 18.41
C LEU A 13 -7.17 -2.05 17.38
N TRP A 14 -8.05 -3.06 17.36
CA TRP A 14 -7.97 -4.13 16.36
C TRP A 14 -8.25 -3.65 14.93
N GLN A 15 -8.98 -2.54 14.76
CA GLN A 15 -9.27 -1.97 13.44
C GLN A 15 -8.00 -1.55 12.70
N LEU A 16 -6.94 -1.15 13.42
CA LEU A 16 -5.65 -0.82 12.81
C LEU A 16 -5.11 -2.01 12.01
N LEU A 17 -5.30 -3.24 12.48
CA LEU A 17 -4.89 -4.43 11.76
C LEU A 17 -5.98 -4.92 10.80
N THR A 18 -7.23 -5.03 11.26
CA THR A 18 -8.29 -5.68 10.49
C THR A 18 -8.74 -4.87 9.28
N ALA A 19 -8.59 -3.54 9.31
CA ALA A 19 -8.96 -2.66 8.21
C ALA A 19 -8.23 -3.00 6.90
N HIS A 20 -6.99 -3.49 6.99
CA HIS A 20 -6.22 -3.91 5.82
C HIS A 20 -6.79 -5.17 5.15
N PHE A 21 -7.58 -5.98 5.86
CA PHE A 21 -8.09 -7.26 5.33
C PHE A 21 -9.55 -7.20 4.88
N VAL A 22 -10.29 -6.18 5.30
CA VAL A 22 -11.64 -5.92 4.79
C VAL A 22 -11.61 -5.06 3.54
N HIS A 23 -12.57 -5.27 2.65
CA HIS A 23 -12.67 -4.56 1.39
C HIS A 23 -14.04 -3.95 1.23
N TYR A 24 -14.08 -2.81 0.53
CA TYR A 24 -15.31 -2.10 0.25
C TYR A 24 -16.33 -2.97 -0.52
N ASP A 25 -15.87 -3.65 -1.57
CA ASP A 25 -16.67 -4.60 -2.35
C ASP A 25 -15.79 -5.73 -2.93
N ALA A 26 -16.44 -6.69 -3.61
CA ALA A 26 -15.76 -7.83 -4.24
C ALA A 26 -14.86 -7.42 -5.42
N MET A 27 -15.20 -6.35 -6.12
CA MET A 27 -14.40 -5.84 -7.25
C MET A 27 -13.07 -5.27 -6.74
N HIS A 28 -13.08 -4.51 -5.66
CA HIS A 28 -11.90 -3.98 -5.00
C HIS A 28 -11.00 -5.10 -4.45
N LEU A 29 -11.59 -6.15 -3.86
CA LEU A 29 -10.81 -7.33 -3.46
C LEU A 29 -10.15 -8.00 -4.68
N MET A 30 -10.90 -8.22 -5.75
CA MET A 30 -10.39 -8.86 -6.97
C MET A 30 -9.25 -8.06 -7.60
N THR A 31 -9.38 -6.73 -7.71
CA THR A 31 -8.33 -5.88 -8.27
C THR A 31 -7.09 -5.86 -7.40
N ASN A 32 -7.22 -5.88 -6.06
CA ASN A 32 -6.08 -5.98 -5.16
C ASN A 32 -5.34 -7.33 -5.30
N ILE A 33 -6.07 -8.44 -5.42
CA ILE A 33 -5.46 -9.77 -5.63
C ILE A 33 -4.74 -9.83 -6.98
N LEU A 34 -5.35 -9.30 -8.04
CA LEU A 34 -4.73 -9.25 -9.37
C LEU A 34 -3.47 -8.38 -9.37
N ALA A 35 -3.53 -7.21 -8.73
CA ALA A 35 -2.38 -6.33 -8.56
C ALA A 35 -1.26 -7.02 -7.77
N LEU A 36 -1.59 -7.72 -6.68
CA LEU A 36 -0.62 -8.51 -5.90
C LEU A 36 0.10 -9.54 -6.79
N ALA A 37 -0.67 -10.31 -7.56
CA ALA A 37 -0.12 -11.35 -8.43
C ALA A 37 0.82 -10.77 -9.50
N ILE A 38 0.40 -9.67 -10.16
CA ILE A 38 1.22 -9.00 -11.17
C ILE A 38 2.49 -8.42 -10.55
N LEU A 39 2.39 -7.74 -9.42
CA LEU A 39 3.53 -7.12 -8.76
C LEU A 39 4.56 -8.16 -8.28
N LEU A 40 4.11 -9.26 -7.68
CA LEU A 40 4.99 -10.36 -7.26
C LEU A 40 5.65 -11.06 -8.46
N TYR A 41 4.93 -11.18 -9.58
CA TYR A 41 5.48 -11.75 -10.81
C TYR A 41 6.55 -10.86 -11.43
N LEU A 42 6.30 -9.55 -11.52
CA LEU A 42 7.22 -8.59 -12.15
C LEU A 42 8.44 -8.27 -11.26
N PHE A 43 8.24 -8.19 -9.94
CA PHE A 43 9.26 -7.75 -8.99
C PHE A 43 9.34 -8.73 -7.81
N PRO A 44 9.80 -9.97 -8.01
CA PRO A 44 9.81 -10.99 -6.96
C PRO A 44 10.81 -10.59 -5.85
N PRO A 45 10.32 -10.19 -4.65
CA PRO A 45 11.20 -9.79 -3.57
C PRO A 45 11.70 -11.02 -2.80
N SER A 46 12.77 -10.84 -2.02
CA SER A 46 13.11 -11.82 -0.98
C SER A 46 11.95 -11.90 0.03
N PRO A 47 11.46 -13.10 0.41
CA PRO A 47 10.35 -13.24 1.36
C PRO A 47 10.62 -12.55 2.71
N ILE A 48 11.86 -12.61 3.20
CA ILE A 48 12.24 -12.00 4.48
C ILE A 48 12.14 -10.47 4.40
N ASP A 49 12.69 -9.88 3.33
CA ASP A 49 12.66 -8.44 3.14
C ASP A 49 11.24 -7.95 2.87
N LEU A 50 10.44 -8.71 2.10
CA LEU A 50 9.02 -8.41 1.91
C LEU A 50 8.25 -8.33 3.24
N VAL A 51 8.41 -9.33 4.12
CA VAL A 51 7.76 -9.35 5.43
C VAL A 51 8.20 -8.16 6.29
N GLN A 52 9.50 -7.87 6.35
CA GLN A 52 10.04 -6.73 7.09
C GLN A 52 9.46 -5.40 6.60
N ARG A 53 9.38 -5.20 5.28
CA ARG A 53 8.80 -3.99 4.70
C ARG A 53 7.29 -3.91 4.85
N LEU A 54 6.57 -5.03 4.79
CA LEU A 54 5.13 -5.09 5.06
C LEU A 54 4.82 -4.64 6.49
N VAL A 55 5.58 -5.13 7.49
CA VAL A 55 5.42 -4.71 8.89
C VAL A 55 5.72 -3.22 9.05
N LEU A 56 6.79 -2.71 8.44
CA LEU A 56 7.11 -1.29 8.48
C LEU A 56 5.99 -0.44 7.85
N SER A 57 5.53 -0.80 6.66
CA SER A 57 4.46 -0.07 5.97
C SER A 57 3.14 -0.11 6.73
N LEU A 58 2.80 -1.24 7.35
CA LEU A 58 1.63 -1.36 8.21
C LEU A 58 1.71 -0.36 9.36
N ILE A 59 2.84 -0.31 10.08
CA ILE A 59 3.06 0.66 11.17
C ILE A 59 2.96 2.10 10.67
N LEU A 60 3.56 2.42 9.52
CA LEU A 60 3.51 3.77 8.94
C LEU A 60 2.08 4.19 8.59
N ILE A 61 1.30 3.28 7.97
CA ILE A 61 -0.10 3.53 7.62
C ILE A 61 -0.93 3.69 8.90
N ASP A 62 -0.76 2.82 9.88
CA ASP A 62 -1.54 2.86 11.12
C ASP A 62 -1.25 4.11 11.95
N ILE A 63 0.02 4.55 12.01
CA ILE A 63 0.37 5.84 12.60
C ILE A 63 -0.34 6.97 11.87
N TYR A 64 -0.35 6.95 10.53
CA TYR A 64 -1.06 7.96 9.75
C TYR A 64 -2.56 7.99 10.03
N LEU A 65 -3.20 6.81 10.14
CA LEU A 65 -4.62 6.69 10.49
C LEU A 65 -4.93 7.27 11.88
N LEU A 66 -4.02 7.13 12.85
CA LEU A 66 -4.20 7.63 14.21
C LEU A 66 -4.04 9.16 14.33
N VAL A 67 -3.20 9.77 13.50
CA VAL A 67 -2.83 11.19 13.64
C VAL A 67 -3.49 12.12 12.62
N SER A 68 -4.21 11.55 11.65
CA SER A 68 -4.85 12.30 10.57
C SER A 68 -6.37 12.23 10.68
N ASP A 69 -7.06 13.18 10.03
CA ASP A 69 -8.53 13.23 9.96
C ASP A 69 -9.10 12.24 8.92
N VAL A 70 -8.63 10.99 8.96
CA VAL A 70 -9.15 9.92 8.10
C VAL A 70 -10.38 9.34 8.77
N GLU A 71 -11.57 9.63 8.24
CA GLU A 71 -12.80 9.09 8.82
C GLU A 71 -12.94 7.58 8.65
N PHE A 72 -12.53 7.06 7.49
CA PHE A 72 -12.75 5.67 7.10
C PHE A 72 -11.61 5.09 6.26
N TYR A 73 -11.18 3.87 6.57
CA TYR A 73 -10.15 3.15 5.81
C TYR A 73 -10.41 1.64 5.72
N VAL A 74 -10.22 1.08 4.52
CA VAL A 74 -10.32 -0.36 4.22
C VAL A 74 -9.38 -0.78 3.08
N GLY A 75 -8.93 -2.03 3.14
CA GLY A 75 -8.22 -2.75 2.08
C GLY A 75 -6.70 -2.75 2.24
N PHE A 76 -6.05 -3.79 1.72
CA PHE A 76 -4.58 -3.91 1.77
C PHE A 76 -3.89 -3.21 0.61
N SER A 77 -4.63 -2.43 -0.20
CA SER A 77 -4.06 -1.74 -1.36
C SER A 77 -2.90 -0.82 -0.97
N GLY A 78 -2.90 -0.23 0.24
CA GLY A 78 -1.73 0.46 0.82
C GLY A 78 -0.48 -0.42 0.89
N LEU A 79 -0.63 -1.62 1.46
CA LEU A 79 0.46 -2.58 1.64
C LEU A 79 1.00 -3.14 0.32
N LEU A 80 0.21 -3.17 -0.75
CA LEU A 80 0.68 -3.58 -2.08
C LEU A 80 1.84 -2.74 -2.59
N TYR A 81 1.89 -1.46 -2.21
CA TYR A 81 2.91 -0.53 -2.67
C TYR A 81 4.29 -0.81 -2.06
N VAL A 82 4.38 -1.72 -1.10
CA VAL A 82 5.67 -2.25 -0.62
C VAL A 82 6.49 -2.84 -1.77
N ILE A 83 5.86 -3.59 -2.66
CA ILE A 83 6.55 -4.28 -3.77
C ILE A 83 7.19 -3.29 -4.75
N PRO A 84 6.48 -2.28 -5.30
CA PRO A 84 7.12 -1.30 -6.15
C PRO A 84 8.10 -0.38 -5.38
N GLY A 85 7.92 -0.18 -4.07
CA GLY A 85 8.92 0.48 -3.22
C GLY A 85 10.23 -0.30 -3.15
N LEU A 86 10.14 -1.62 -2.94
CA LEU A 86 11.26 -2.55 -2.97
C LEU A 86 11.95 -2.57 -4.35
N ALA A 87 11.16 -2.59 -5.43
CA ALA A 87 11.67 -2.56 -6.79
C ALA A 87 12.41 -1.25 -7.11
N ALA A 88 11.80 -0.10 -6.76
CA ALA A 88 12.42 1.22 -6.94
C ALA A 88 13.75 1.32 -6.19
N ARG A 89 13.80 0.82 -4.95
CA ARG A 89 15.04 0.75 -4.17
C ARG A 89 16.08 -0.14 -4.83
N HIS A 90 15.69 -1.32 -5.30
CA HIS A 90 16.58 -2.24 -6.01
C HIS A 90 17.22 -1.57 -7.24
N PHE A 91 16.40 -0.98 -8.10
CA PHE A 91 16.86 -0.30 -9.30
C PHE A 91 17.75 0.90 -8.98
N LEU A 92 17.41 1.68 -7.95
CA LEU A 92 18.24 2.80 -7.51
C LEU A 92 19.63 2.31 -7.05
N LEU A 93 19.69 1.27 -6.21
CA LEU A 93 20.95 0.72 -5.70
C LEU A 93 21.80 0.09 -6.81
N LYS A 94 21.17 -0.46 -7.86
CA LYS A 94 21.83 -1.00 -9.05
C LYS A 94 22.15 0.05 -10.12
N LYS A 95 21.72 1.30 -9.93
CA LYS A 95 21.82 2.40 -10.91
C LYS A 95 21.08 2.12 -12.23
N GLU A 96 20.01 1.33 -12.15
CA GLU A 96 19.11 0.97 -13.25
C GLU A 96 18.01 2.03 -13.41
N TYR A 97 18.42 3.24 -13.82
CA TYR A 97 17.53 4.42 -13.77
C TYR A 97 16.32 4.33 -14.70
N TRP A 98 16.40 3.61 -15.82
CA TRP A 98 15.26 3.47 -16.73
C TRP A 98 14.13 2.64 -16.13
N GLN A 99 14.48 1.55 -15.45
CA GLN A 99 13.55 0.70 -14.71
C GLN A 99 12.94 1.47 -13.53
N LEU A 100 13.76 2.23 -12.81
CA LEU A 100 13.28 3.12 -11.75
C LEU A 100 12.26 4.14 -12.29
N ILE A 101 12.58 4.84 -13.39
CA ILE A 101 11.67 5.80 -14.03
C ILE A 101 10.37 5.10 -14.42
N LEU A 102 10.44 3.92 -15.03
CA LEU A 102 9.26 3.15 -15.42
C LEU A 102 8.37 2.81 -14.22
N VAL A 103 8.95 2.32 -13.11
CA VAL A 103 8.20 2.02 -11.88
C VAL A 103 7.51 3.27 -11.33
N ILE A 104 8.22 4.40 -11.25
CA ILE A 104 7.67 5.66 -10.74
C ILE A 104 6.56 6.18 -11.67
N LEU A 105 6.73 6.10 -13.00
CA LEU A 105 5.70 6.50 -13.96
C LEU A 105 4.44 5.65 -13.85
N LEU A 106 4.58 4.33 -13.77
CA LEU A 106 3.44 3.42 -13.59
C LEU A 106 2.71 3.68 -12.28
N LEU A 107 3.44 3.94 -11.19
CA LEU A 107 2.87 4.30 -9.89
C LEU A 107 2.07 5.60 -9.95
N VAL A 108 2.67 6.66 -10.50
CA VAL A 108 2.00 7.97 -10.62
C VAL A 108 0.78 7.86 -11.51
N PHE A 109 0.90 7.17 -12.66
CA PHE A 109 -0.21 6.94 -13.56
C PHE A 109 -1.35 6.19 -12.87
N TYR A 110 -1.04 5.11 -12.15
CA TYR A 110 -2.07 4.37 -11.45
C TYR A 110 -2.72 5.19 -10.32
N VAL A 111 -1.94 5.77 -9.40
CA VAL A 111 -2.49 6.50 -8.23
C VAL A 111 -3.30 7.74 -8.65
N PHE A 112 -2.81 8.51 -9.62
CA PHE A 112 -3.42 9.80 -9.95
C PHE A 112 -4.39 9.76 -11.12
N ILE A 113 -4.26 8.80 -12.04
CA ILE A 113 -5.10 8.74 -13.25
C ILE A 113 -6.11 7.59 -13.16
N LEU A 114 -5.68 6.39 -12.77
CA LEU A 114 -6.54 5.20 -12.80
C LEU A 114 -7.25 4.91 -11.48
N SER A 115 -6.69 5.29 -10.33
CA SER A 115 -7.30 5.10 -9.02
C SER A 115 -8.39 6.16 -8.81
N THR A 116 -9.49 5.98 -9.53
CA THR A 116 -10.72 6.76 -9.39
C THR A 116 -11.62 6.07 -8.37
N GLY A 117 -12.39 6.86 -7.62
CA GLY A 117 -13.36 6.33 -6.67
C GLY A 117 -14.48 5.55 -7.37
N THR A 118 -15.17 4.68 -6.62
CA THR A 118 -16.36 4.00 -7.13
C THR A 118 -17.47 5.03 -7.33
N ASN A 119 -17.92 5.17 -8.59
CA ASN A 119 -18.98 6.09 -8.98
C ASN A 119 -20.27 5.30 -9.23
N ILE A 120 -21.32 5.58 -8.44
CA ILE A 120 -22.70 5.25 -8.81
C ILE A 120 -23.39 6.59 -9.01
N SER A 121 -24.06 6.78 -10.14
CA SER A 121 -24.82 8.01 -10.46
C SER A 121 -24.03 9.33 -10.43
N GLY A 122 -22.70 9.31 -10.50
CA GLY A 122 -21.85 10.51 -10.52
C GLY A 122 -21.36 10.98 -9.15
N GLU A 123 -21.68 10.26 -8.07
CA GLU A 123 -21.13 10.51 -6.73
C GLU A 123 -20.04 9.49 -6.39
N ILE A 124 -18.91 9.98 -5.87
CA ILE A 124 -17.83 9.14 -5.35
C ILE A 124 -18.26 8.62 -3.99
N ILE A 125 -18.59 7.34 -3.91
CA ILE A 125 -19.02 6.70 -2.65
C ILE A 125 -17.81 6.28 -1.81
N TRP A 126 -16.73 5.86 -2.48
CA TRP A 126 -15.51 5.43 -1.82
C TRP A 126 -14.32 5.57 -2.77
N GLN A 127 -13.15 5.90 -2.23
CA GLN A 127 -11.90 5.94 -2.97
C GLN A 127 -10.75 5.39 -2.11
N PRO A 128 -9.78 4.68 -2.72
CA PRO A 128 -8.58 4.26 -2.01
C PRO A 128 -7.82 5.44 -1.39
N LEU A 129 -7.33 5.27 -0.17
CA LEU A 129 -6.55 6.28 0.53
C LEU A 129 -5.14 6.40 -0.10
N LYS A 130 -4.93 7.43 -0.92
CA LYS A 130 -3.67 7.66 -1.65
C LYS A 130 -2.45 7.78 -0.73
N GLN A 131 -2.63 8.32 0.47
CA GLN A 131 -1.58 8.44 1.48
C GLN A 131 -1.14 7.06 1.97
N ALA A 132 -2.05 6.09 2.08
CA ALA A 132 -1.68 4.72 2.43
C ALA A 132 -0.83 4.07 1.32
N HIS A 133 -1.11 4.35 0.04
CA HIS A 133 -0.25 3.89 -1.07
C HIS A 133 1.15 4.49 -0.98
N LEU A 134 1.26 5.79 -0.69
CA LEU A 134 2.55 6.46 -0.56
C LEU A 134 3.37 5.93 0.63
N LEU A 135 2.72 5.71 1.77
CA LEU A 135 3.36 5.14 2.96
C LEU A 135 3.77 3.68 2.73
N GLY A 136 2.95 2.91 2.03
CA GLY A 136 3.30 1.57 1.56
C GLY A 136 4.56 1.56 0.70
N PHE A 137 4.63 2.46 -0.28
CA PHE A 137 5.81 2.64 -1.13
C PHE A 137 7.04 3.06 -0.31
N ALA A 138 6.89 4.03 0.59
CA ALA A 138 7.96 4.51 1.44
C ALA A 138 8.52 3.40 2.32
N GLY A 139 7.68 2.60 2.97
CA GLY A 139 8.13 1.47 3.78
C GLY A 139 8.84 0.38 2.96
N GLY A 140 8.43 0.15 1.72
CA GLY A 140 9.17 -0.69 0.76
C GLY A 140 10.54 -0.12 0.37
N PHE A 141 10.61 1.20 0.17
CA PHE A 141 11.80 1.90 -0.30
C PHE A 141 12.86 2.11 0.78
N ILE A 142 12.46 2.25 2.04
CA ILE A 142 13.39 2.38 3.16
C ILE A 142 14.30 1.15 3.21
N HIS A 143 15.61 1.38 3.40
CA HIS A 143 16.61 0.33 3.57
C HIS A 143 17.09 0.32 5.02
N PHE A 144 17.15 -0.85 5.63
CA PHE A 144 17.88 -1.04 6.89
C PHE A 144 19.18 -1.76 6.56
N LYS A 145 20.33 -1.13 6.87
CA LYS A 145 21.61 -1.83 6.87
C LYS A 145 21.62 -2.77 8.07
N HIS A 146 21.66 -4.07 7.84
CA HIS A 146 22.09 -5.00 8.88
C HIS A 146 23.61 -4.84 9.02
N THR A 147 24.06 -4.11 10.03
CA THR A 147 25.45 -4.20 10.49
C THR A 147 25.63 -5.55 11.18
N THR A 148 26.05 -6.56 10.43
CA THR A 148 26.64 -7.75 11.06
C THR A 148 28.03 -7.36 11.51
N ASN A 149 28.21 -7.13 12.81
CA ASN A 149 29.55 -7.07 13.40
C ASN A 149 30.16 -8.48 13.25
N SER A 150 31.11 -8.60 12.32
CA SER A 150 31.98 -9.77 12.17
C SER A 150 33.08 -9.75 13.21
#